data_AF-A0A2W4BPN6-F1
#
_entry.id   AF-A0A2W4BPN6-F1
#
_cell.length_a   1.000
_cell.length_b   1.000
_cell.length_c   1.000
_cell.angle_alpha   90.00
_cell.angle_beta   90.00
_cell.angle_gamma   90.00
#
_symmetry.space_group_name_H-M   'P 1'
#
loop_
_entity.id
_entity.type
_entity.pdbx_description
1 polymer ?
#
loop_
_entity_poly.entity_id
_entity_poly.type
_entity_poly.pdbx_seq_one_letter_code
_entity_poly.pdbx_strand_id
1 'polypeptide(L)'
;MSIIDWILVIGIALTIVALLGSAYFLVQILGAQQQIERLKNRRIKNKKKKRVVASKSQQLIKKRKRSLLLCLISLLLTGIFGGTSKYISHYQAMNLTTDDSESVVKGYYLLDDFEEQITIAKEKGDSEEKLQKNIRYLATAMASYGTKTASTTNSKEGQLILNRYYNAIKQIGMNASTQTKNFYGNTQVVDSFIEDIKRIQTYEKAAFSYYKVDESNLSQE
;
A
#
# COMPACT_ATOMS: atom_id res chain seq x y z
N MET A 1 -0.14 -0.80 -11.24
CA MET A 1 0.61 -1.60 -10.24
C MET A 1 2.04 -1.13 -10.25
N SER A 2 2.52 -0.66 -9.10
CA SER A 2 3.91 -0.23 -8.92
C SER A 2 4.87 -1.41 -9.05
N ILE A 3 6.15 -1.13 -9.28
CA ILE A 3 7.22 -2.16 -9.26
C ILE A 3 7.24 -2.91 -7.92
N ILE A 4 6.92 -2.20 -6.83
CA ILE A 4 6.89 -2.77 -5.48
C ILE A 4 5.77 -3.80 -5.35
N ASP A 5 4.62 -3.59 -6.00
CA ASP A 5 3.51 -4.56 -6.00
C ASP A 5 3.92 -5.88 -6.68
N TRP A 6 4.67 -5.79 -7.79
CA TRP A 6 5.22 -6.98 -8.46
C TRP A 6 6.20 -7.74 -7.57
N ILE A 7 7.10 -7.04 -6.89
CA ILE A 7 8.06 -7.64 -5.95
C ILE A 7 7.31 -8.35 -4.81
N LEU A 8 6.25 -7.73 -4.30
CA LEU A 8 5.44 -8.31 -3.23
C LEU A 8 4.72 -9.58 -3.68
N VAL A 9 4.09 -9.57 -4.86
CA VAL A 9 3.41 -10.75 -5.43
C VAL A 9 4.39 -11.91 -5.64
N ILE A 10 5.56 -11.64 -6.23
CA ILE A 10 6.61 -12.65 -6.42
C ILE A 10 7.11 -13.18 -5.07
N GLY A 11 7.32 -12.30 -4.08
CA GLY A 11 7.75 -12.69 -2.74
C GLY A 11 6.74 -13.60 -2.03
N ILE A 12 5.44 -13.30 -2.14
CA ILE A 12 4.38 -14.15 -1.58
C ILE A 12 4.35 -15.51 -2.30
N ALA A 13 4.44 -15.52 -3.63
CA ALA A 13 4.48 -16.76 -4.40
C ALA A 13 5.67 -17.64 -4.00
N LEU A 14 6.87 -17.06 -3.87
CA LEU A 14 8.06 -17.77 -3.41
C LEU A 14 7.91 -18.30 -1.98
N THR A 15 7.27 -17.53 -1.10
CA THR A 15 6.97 -17.97 0.28
C THR A 15 6.09 -19.22 0.28
N ILE A 16 5.04 -19.24 -0.55
CA ILE A 16 4.13 -20.39 -0.69
C ILE A 16 4.88 -21.61 -1.24
N VAL A 17 5.68 -21.43 -2.29
CA VAL A 17 6.47 -22.52 -2.87
C VAL A 17 7.47 -23.10 -1.86
N ALA A 18 8.16 -22.24 -1.11
CA ALA A 18 9.08 -22.67 -0.06
C ALA A 18 8.36 -23.42 1.07
N LEU A 19 7.17 -22.96 1.46
CA LEU A 19 6.34 -23.62 2.49
C LEU A 19 5.87 -25.00 2.05
N LEU A 20 5.38 -25.13 0.81
CA LEU A 20 4.99 -26.41 0.22
C LEU A 20 6.20 -27.37 0.10
N GLY A 21 7.35 -26.84 -0.29
CA GLY A 21 8.61 -27.60 -0.31
C GLY A 21 9.00 -28.13 1.07
N SER A 22 8.89 -27.30 2.12
CA SER A 22 9.14 -27.71 3.50
C SER A 22 8.19 -28.84 3.93
N ALA A 23 6.89 -28.70 3.66
CA ALA A 23 5.90 -29.73 3.96
C ALA A 23 6.19 -31.05 3.22
N TYR A 24 6.56 -30.98 1.94
CA TYR A 24 6.94 -32.14 1.15
C TYR A 24 8.16 -32.88 1.74
N PHE A 25 9.22 -32.14 2.11
CA PHE A 25 10.39 -32.75 2.73
C PHE A 25 10.09 -33.33 4.11
N LEU A 26 9.18 -32.72 4.87
CA LEU A 26 8.70 -33.25 6.14
C LEU A 26 8.02 -34.62 5.97
N VAL A 27 7.15 -34.77 4.97
CA VAL A 27 6.55 -36.07 4.63
C VAL A 27 7.61 -37.10 4.25
N GLN A 28 8.64 -36.72 3.49
CA GLN A 28 9.75 -37.62 3.17
C GLN A 28 10.55 -38.08 4.40
N ILE A 29 10.76 -37.19 5.38
CA ILE A 29 11.45 -37.51 6.64
C ILE A 29 10.65 -38.55 7.42
N LEU A 30 9.35 -38.33 7.58
CA LEU A 30 8.44 -39.26 8.27
C LEU A 30 8.40 -40.62 7.57
N GLY A 31 8.26 -40.63 6.24
CA GLY A 31 8.28 -41.87 5.45
C GLY A 31 9.60 -42.62 5.54
N ALA A 32 10.73 -41.93 5.51
CA ALA A 32 12.05 -42.54 5.69
C ALA A 32 12.23 -43.12 7.10
N GLN A 33 11.75 -42.42 8.14
CA GLN A 33 11.79 -42.90 9.52
C GLN A 33 10.98 -44.19 9.70
N GLN A 34 9.74 -44.22 9.22
CA GLN A 34 8.91 -45.43 9.27
C GLN A 34 9.58 -46.62 8.56
N GLN A 35 10.22 -46.40 7.41
CA GLN A 35 10.95 -47.46 6.70
C GLN A 35 12.18 -47.95 7.47
N ILE A 36 12.92 -47.05 8.13
CA ILE A 36 14.07 -47.41 8.97
C ILE A 36 13.59 -48.27 10.16
N GLU A 37 12.52 -47.88 10.84
CA GLU A 37 11.96 -48.64 11.97
C GLU A 37 11.47 -50.03 11.55
N ARG A 38 10.78 -50.13 10.40
CA ARG A 38 10.38 -51.43 9.82
C ARG A 38 11.57 -52.33 9.51
N LEU A 39 12.68 -51.78 9.03
CA LEU A 39 13.90 -52.56 8.77
C LEU A 39 14.62 -52.97 10.06
N LYS A 40 14.61 -52.14 11.11
CA LYS A 40 15.19 -52.44 12.43
C LYS A 40 14.46 -53.58 13.14
N ASN A 41 13.13 -53.61 13.05
CA ASN A 41 12.30 -54.62 13.72
C ASN A 41 12.29 -55.98 13.00
N ARG A 42 12.83 -56.06 11.77
CA ARG A 42 12.87 -57.31 11.00
C ARG A 42 14.02 -58.21 11.48
N ARG A 43 13.70 -59.33 12.15
CA ARG A 43 14.69 -60.36 12.49
C ARG A 43 15.13 -61.11 11.23
N ILE A 44 16.43 -61.04 10.90
CA ILE A 44 17.01 -61.70 9.72
C ILE A 44 18.08 -62.69 10.16
N LYS A 45 17.83 -63.99 9.92
CA LYS A 45 18.75 -65.08 10.28
C LYS A 45 19.94 -65.24 9.31
N ASN A 46 19.84 -64.75 8.07
CA ASN A 46 20.86 -64.94 7.02
C ASN A 46 21.86 -63.76 6.92
N LYS A 47 23.16 -64.04 7.00
CA LYS A 47 24.28 -63.06 6.93
C LYS A 47 24.30 -62.23 5.64
N LYS A 48 23.99 -62.82 4.47
CA LYS A 48 23.93 -62.08 3.19
C LYS A 48 22.77 -61.09 3.17
N LYS A 49 21.58 -61.51 3.62
CA LYS A 49 20.38 -60.65 3.71
C LYS A 49 20.56 -59.52 4.74
N LYS A 50 21.30 -59.78 5.83
CA LYS A 50 21.64 -58.76 6.84
C LYS A 50 22.48 -57.61 6.27
N ARG A 51 23.46 -57.90 5.39
CA ARG A 51 24.27 -56.86 4.71
C ARG A 51 23.43 -55.98 3.78
N VAL A 52 22.51 -56.56 3.01
CA VAL A 52 21.61 -55.82 2.11
C VAL A 52 20.71 -54.87 2.91
N VAL A 53 20.13 -55.34 4.02
CA VAL A 53 19.29 -54.50 4.89
C VAL A 53 20.08 -53.39 5.58
N ALA A 54 21.32 -53.67 6.01
CA ALA A 54 22.21 -52.65 6.55
C ALA A 54 22.51 -51.54 5.52
N SER A 55 22.83 -51.90 4.27
CA SER A 55 23.05 -50.95 3.18
C SER A 55 21.81 -50.11 2.89
N LYS A 56 20.62 -50.75 2.78
CA LYS A 56 19.35 -50.04 2.58
C LYS A 56 19.01 -49.09 3.72
N SER A 57 19.28 -49.51 4.97
CA SER A 57 19.11 -48.64 6.14
C SER A 57 20.04 -47.42 6.09
N GLN A 58 21.31 -47.60 5.70
CA GLN A 58 22.25 -46.48 5.55
C GLN A 58 21.81 -45.52 4.44
N GLN A 59 21.30 -46.02 3.32
CA GLN A 59 20.74 -45.17 2.25
C GLN A 59 19.54 -44.36 2.74
N LEU A 60 18.61 -44.96 3.49
CA LEU A 60 17.46 -44.25 4.07
C LEU A 60 17.88 -43.21 5.09
N ILE A 61 18.90 -43.49 5.92
CA ILE A 61 19.48 -42.51 6.86
C ILE A 61 20.07 -41.32 6.09
N LYS A 62 20.83 -41.57 5.01
CA LYS A 62 21.36 -40.50 4.15
C LYS A 62 20.25 -39.67 3.50
N LYS A 63 19.20 -40.33 2.99
CA LYS A 63 18.02 -39.67 2.42
C LYS A 63 17.33 -38.79 3.46
N ARG A 64 17.08 -39.32 4.67
CA ARG A 64 16.48 -38.58 5.79
C ARG A 64 17.30 -37.33 6.15
N LYS A 65 18.63 -37.46 6.29
CA LYS A 65 19.51 -36.32 6.59
C LYS A 65 19.45 -35.25 5.50
N ARG A 66 19.46 -35.65 4.22
CA ARG A 66 19.32 -34.71 3.10
C ARG A 66 17.96 -34.03 3.08
N SER A 67 16.86 -34.78 3.26
CA SER A 67 15.52 -34.22 3.34
C SER A 67 15.36 -33.28 4.55
N LEU A 68 16.01 -33.58 5.68
CA LEU A 68 16.04 -32.70 6.86
C LEU A 68 16.76 -31.38 6.56
N LEU A 69 17.93 -31.45 5.93
CA LEU A 69 18.66 -30.24 5.53
C LEU A 69 17.82 -29.39 4.55
N LEU A 70 17.24 -30.00 3.53
CA LEU A 70 16.39 -29.30 2.57
C LEU A 70 15.13 -28.73 3.23
N CYS A 71 14.51 -29.45 4.16
CA CYS A 71 13.38 -28.97 4.94
C CYS A 71 13.74 -27.71 5.74
N LEU A 72 14.89 -27.72 6.44
CA LEU A 72 15.39 -26.57 7.20
C LEU A 72 15.70 -25.38 6.30
N ILE A 73 16.35 -25.60 5.15
CA ILE A 73 16.62 -24.54 4.16
C ILE A 73 15.31 -23.94 3.65
N SER A 74 14.34 -24.77 3.26
CA SER A 74 13.03 -24.29 2.80
C SER A 74 12.30 -23.50 3.88
N LEU A 75 12.34 -23.94 5.15
CA LEU A 75 11.75 -23.23 6.28
C LEU A 75 12.40 -21.86 6.50
N LEU A 76 13.73 -21.80 6.42
CA LEU A 76 14.48 -20.56 6.52
C LEU A 76 14.11 -19.60 5.37
N LEU A 77 14.01 -20.10 4.14
CA LEU A 77 13.56 -19.31 2.98
C LEU A 77 12.14 -18.80 3.13
N THR A 78 11.20 -19.62 3.66
CA THR A 78 9.85 -19.17 3.99
C THR A 78 9.87 -18.02 5.00
N GLY A 79 10.72 -18.11 6.04
CA GLY A 79 10.87 -17.04 7.02
C GLY A 79 11.40 -15.74 6.40
N ILE A 80 12.42 -15.84 5.54
CA ILE A 80 13.00 -14.68 4.85
C ILE A 80 11.98 -14.05 3.90
N PHE A 81 11.43 -14.82 2.95
CA PHE A 81 10.50 -14.26 1.96
C PHE A 81 9.20 -13.78 2.61
N GLY A 82 8.64 -14.54 3.55
CA GLY A 82 7.42 -14.14 4.26
C GLY A 82 7.64 -12.90 5.13
N GLY A 83 8.79 -12.83 5.82
CA GLY A 83 9.19 -11.66 6.60
C GLY A 83 9.36 -10.42 5.72
N THR A 84 10.10 -10.55 4.62
CA THR A 84 10.32 -9.46 3.66
C THR A 84 9.02 -8.99 3.01
N SER A 85 8.15 -9.89 2.56
CA SER A 85 6.84 -9.51 1.99
C SER A 85 5.97 -8.79 3.01
N LYS A 86 5.95 -9.23 4.28
CA LYS A 86 5.21 -8.56 5.35
C LYS A 86 5.78 -7.18 5.65
N TYR A 87 7.10 -7.04 5.68
CA TYR A 87 7.77 -5.76 5.87
C TYR A 87 7.45 -4.77 4.74
N ILE A 88 7.57 -5.21 3.48
CA ILE A 88 7.23 -4.39 2.31
C ILE A 88 5.75 -3.99 2.34
N SER A 89 4.85 -4.93 2.65
CA SER A 89 3.41 -4.63 2.78
C SER A 89 3.14 -3.58 3.84
N HIS A 90 3.78 -3.70 5.01
CA HIS A 90 3.66 -2.71 6.07
C HIS A 90 4.22 -1.35 5.65
N TYR A 91 5.37 -1.33 4.98
CA TYR A 91 5.95 -0.10 4.46
C TYR A 91 5.02 0.59 3.45
N GLN A 92 4.48 -0.16 2.47
CA GLN A 92 3.50 0.39 1.52
C GLN A 92 2.25 0.92 2.21
N ALA A 93 1.80 0.26 3.28
CA ALA A 93 0.62 0.70 4.03
C ALA A 93 0.83 2.01 4.80
N MET A 94 2.08 2.40 5.07
CA MET A 94 2.43 3.61 5.83
C MET A 94 2.84 4.79 4.95
N ASN A 95 2.93 4.60 3.62
CA ASN A 95 3.40 5.62 2.69
C ASN A 95 2.32 5.95 1.66
N LEU A 96 2.37 7.17 1.09
CA LEU A 96 1.53 7.53 -0.04
C LEU A 96 1.86 6.64 -1.24
N THR A 97 0.82 6.16 -1.91
CA THR A 97 0.98 5.60 -3.24
C THR A 97 1.27 6.72 -4.24
N THR A 98 1.79 6.40 -5.43
CA THR A 98 2.03 7.41 -6.46
C THR A 98 0.74 8.17 -6.81
N ASP A 99 -0.36 7.45 -6.97
CA ASP A 99 -1.67 8.03 -7.31
C ASP A 99 -2.22 8.91 -6.17
N ASP A 100 -2.05 8.47 -4.91
CA ASP A 100 -2.43 9.26 -3.75
C ASP A 100 -1.54 10.50 -3.59
N SER A 101 -0.24 10.36 -3.80
CA SER A 101 0.70 11.47 -3.77
C SER A 101 0.32 12.54 -4.80
N GLU A 102 0.10 12.15 -6.05
CA GLU A 102 -0.33 13.07 -7.10
C GLU A 102 -1.67 13.74 -6.76
N SER A 103 -2.61 12.97 -6.21
CA SER A 103 -3.93 13.51 -5.81
C SER A 103 -3.83 14.47 -4.63
N VAL A 104 -2.92 14.23 -3.68
CA VAL A 104 -2.68 15.15 -2.56
C VAL A 104 -2.03 16.44 -3.05
N VAL A 105 -0.96 16.34 -3.85
CA VAL A 105 -0.25 17.52 -4.42
C VAL A 105 -1.20 18.36 -5.27
N LYS A 106 -1.97 17.72 -6.15
CA LYS A 106 -2.96 18.42 -6.97
C LYS A 106 -4.06 19.04 -6.12
N GLY A 107 -4.44 18.42 -5.00
CA GLY A 107 -5.44 18.94 -4.08
C GLY A 107 -4.97 20.24 -3.42
N TYR A 108 -3.71 20.24 -2.99
CA TYR A 108 -3.02 21.39 -2.40
C TYR A 108 -3.04 22.59 -3.36
N TYR A 109 -2.52 22.42 -4.58
CA TYR A 109 -2.49 23.53 -5.55
C TYR A 109 -3.90 23.99 -5.97
N LEU A 110 -4.86 23.07 -6.12
CA LEU A 110 -6.23 23.47 -6.46
C LEU A 110 -6.89 24.33 -5.37
N LEU A 111 -6.59 24.06 -4.10
CA LEU A 111 -7.11 24.87 -2.98
C LEU A 111 -6.43 26.23 -2.94
N ASP A 112 -5.10 26.28 -3.11
CA ASP A 112 -4.32 27.52 -3.10
C ASP A 112 -4.70 28.45 -4.27
N ASP A 113 -4.71 27.92 -5.49
CA ASP A 113 -5.16 28.64 -6.69
C ASP A 113 -6.60 29.15 -6.53
N PHE A 114 -7.47 28.34 -5.91
CA PHE A 114 -8.86 28.74 -5.69
C PHE A 114 -8.96 29.87 -4.67
N GLU A 115 -8.22 29.80 -3.56
CA GLU A 115 -8.13 30.87 -2.55
C GLU A 115 -7.63 32.18 -3.18
N GLU A 116 -6.61 32.11 -4.03
CA GLU A 116 -6.09 33.27 -4.76
C GLU A 116 -7.16 33.88 -5.68
N GLN A 117 -7.81 33.07 -6.53
CA GLN A 117 -8.79 33.57 -7.50
C GLN A 117 -10.03 34.18 -6.82
N ILE A 118 -10.53 33.60 -5.72
CA ILE A 118 -11.66 34.19 -4.99
C ILE A 118 -11.27 35.48 -4.25
N THR A 119 -10.01 35.59 -3.82
CA THR A 119 -9.46 36.82 -3.20
C THR A 119 -9.32 37.94 -4.22
N ILE A 120 -8.79 37.65 -5.42
CA ILE A 120 -8.76 38.62 -6.53
C ILE A 120 -10.19 39.05 -6.91
N ALA A 121 -11.15 38.11 -6.90
CA ALA A 121 -12.56 38.42 -7.15
C ALA A 121 -13.20 39.31 -6.08
N LYS A 122 -12.82 39.14 -4.81
CA LYS A 122 -13.25 40.04 -3.71
C LYS A 122 -12.80 41.48 -3.96
N GLU A 123 -11.57 41.66 -4.43
CA GLU A 123 -10.96 42.97 -4.67
C GLU A 123 -11.31 43.59 -6.03
N LYS A 124 -12.02 42.84 -6.89
CA LYS A 124 -12.29 43.20 -8.29
C LYS A 124 -11.00 43.47 -9.09
N GLY A 125 -9.94 42.72 -8.79
CA GLY A 125 -8.60 42.91 -9.36
C GLY A 125 -8.46 42.49 -10.83
N ASP A 126 -9.47 41.85 -11.42
CA ASP A 126 -9.51 41.47 -12.84
C ASP A 126 -10.96 41.56 -13.36
N SER A 127 -11.16 41.29 -14.66
CA SER A 127 -12.47 41.19 -15.30
C SER A 127 -13.31 40.07 -14.69
N GLU A 128 -14.58 40.40 -14.41
CA GLU A 128 -15.55 39.48 -13.81
C GLU A 128 -15.68 38.18 -14.62
N GLU A 129 -15.75 38.28 -15.94
CA GLU A 129 -15.90 37.11 -16.82
C GLU A 129 -14.72 36.14 -16.71
N LYS A 130 -13.48 36.67 -16.68
CA LYS A 130 -12.27 35.85 -16.55
C LYS A 130 -12.20 35.17 -15.20
N LEU A 131 -12.46 35.91 -14.12
CA LEU A 131 -12.46 35.35 -12.76
C LEU A 131 -13.53 34.29 -12.59
N GLN A 132 -14.75 34.53 -13.07
CA GLN A 132 -15.82 33.53 -13.04
C GLN A 132 -15.44 32.27 -13.83
N LYS A 133 -14.77 32.40 -14.98
CA LYS A 133 -14.30 31.26 -15.76
C LYS A 133 -13.23 30.46 -15.02
N ASN A 134 -12.24 31.13 -14.42
CA ASN A 134 -11.18 30.49 -13.65
C ASN A 134 -11.73 29.77 -12.40
N ILE A 135 -12.56 30.47 -11.62
CA ILE A 135 -13.23 29.92 -10.43
C ILE A 135 -14.07 28.70 -10.82
N ARG A 136 -14.81 28.76 -11.94
CA ARG A 136 -15.59 27.60 -12.42
C ARG A 136 -14.70 26.41 -12.76
N TYR A 137 -13.59 26.66 -13.44
CA TYR A 137 -12.62 25.62 -13.79
C TYR A 137 -12.07 24.94 -12.53
N LEU A 138 -11.57 25.72 -11.57
CA LEU A 138 -11.04 25.22 -10.30
C LEU A 138 -12.11 24.48 -9.49
N ALA A 139 -13.32 25.05 -9.36
CA ALA A 139 -14.43 24.41 -8.67
C ALA A 139 -14.82 23.06 -9.30
N THR A 140 -14.83 22.97 -10.62
CA THR A 140 -15.11 21.72 -11.35
C THR A 140 -14.00 20.69 -11.13
N ALA A 141 -12.74 21.11 -11.17
CA ALA A 141 -11.59 20.25 -10.90
C ALA A 141 -11.63 19.71 -9.47
N MET A 142 -11.93 20.55 -8.47
CA MET A 142 -12.12 20.13 -7.08
C MET A 142 -13.32 19.18 -6.93
N ALA A 143 -14.47 19.48 -7.55
CA ALA A 143 -15.65 18.59 -7.50
C ALA A 143 -15.35 17.18 -8.04
N SER A 144 -14.44 17.07 -9.01
CA SER A 144 -14.01 15.78 -9.58
C SER A 144 -13.31 14.85 -8.58
N TYR A 145 -12.83 15.37 -7.44
CA TYR A 145 -12.30 14.56 -6.32
C TYR A 145 -13.33 13.60 -5.75
N GLY A 146 -14.62 13.75 -6.06
CA GLY A 146 -15.63 12.76 -5.73
C GLY A 146 -15.38 11.37 -6.34
N THR A 147 -14.50 11.27 -7.34
CA THR A 147 -14.06 9.99 -7.94
C THR A 147 -12.77 9.46 -7.33
N LYS A 148 -12.09 10.24 -6.48
CA LYS A 148 -10.84 9.85 -5.82
C LYS A 148 -11.15 9.09 -4.54
N THR A 149 -10.47 7.97 -4.36
CA THR A 149 -10.50 7.17 -3.14
C THR A 149 -9.09 6.76 -2.79
N ALA A 150 -8.73 6.82 -1.52
CA ALA A 150 -7.42 6.39 -1.03
C ALA A 150 -7.13 4.94 -1.44
N SER A 151 -5.88 4.64 -1.76
CA SER A 151 -5.48 3.28 -2.15
C SER A 151 -5.83 2.25 -1.08
N THR A 152 -6.34 1.09 -1.51
CA THR A 152 -6.63 -0.04 -0.62
C THR A 152 -5.37 -0.69 -0.02
N THR A 153 -4.19 -0.41 -0.59
CA THR A 153 -2.90 -0.87 -0.05
C THR A 153 -2.46 -0.09 1.17
N ASN A 154 -3.04 1.10 1.38
CA ASN A 154 -2.76 1.98 2.49
C ASN A 154 -3.38 1.44 3.78
N SER A 155 -2.91 1.89 4.94
CA SER A 155 -3.51 1.51 6.22
C SER A 155 -4.94 2.04 6.33
N LYS A 156 -5.76 1.43 7.18
CA LYS A 156 -7.15 1.90 7.40
C LYS A 156 -7.19 3.35 7.90
N GLU A 157 -6.25 3.72 8.75
CA GLU A 157 -6.13 5.07 9.29
C GLU A 157 -5.69 6.05 8.19
N GLY A 158 -4.67 5.68 7.41
CA GLY A 158 -4.20 6.46 6.27
C GLY A 158 -5.29 6.67 5.21
N GLN A 159 -6.06 5.63 4.91
CA GLN A 159 -7.24 5.71 4.03
C GLN A 159 -8.29 6.67 4.58
N LEU A 160 -8.57 6.64 5.89
CA LEU A 160 -9.53 7.53 6.52
C LEU A 160 -9.11 9.00 6.40
N ILE A 161 -7.83 9.30 6.66
CA ILE A 161 -7.28 10.66 6.57
C ILE A 161 -7.37 11.19 5.14
N LEU A 162 -6.89 10.41 4.16
CA LEU A 162 -6.94 10.80 2.75
C LEU A 162 -8.37 10.98 2.25
N ASN A 163 -9.26 10.03 2.54
CA ASN A 163 -10.64 10.12 2.10
C ASN A 163 -11.37 11.31 2.74
N ARG A 164 -11.03 11.72 3.97
CA ARG A 164 -11.56 12.96 4.56
C ARG A 164 -11.11 14.17 3.78
N TYR A 165 -9.82 14.27 3.47
CA TYR A 165 -9.28 15.38 2.68
C TYR A 165 -9.89 15.45 1.27
N TYR A 166 -9.92 14.33 0.53
CA TYR A 166 -10.51 14.27 -0.81
C TYR A 166 -12.01 14.63 -0.80
N ASN A 167 -12.76 14.15 0.19
CA ASN A 167 -14.17 14.50 0.32
C ASN A 167 -14.36 15.99 0.64
N ALA A 168 -13.48 16.59 1.43
CA ALA A 168 -13.57 18.00 1.77
C ALA A 168 -13.29 18.89 0.53
N ILE A 169 -12.27 18.55 -0.27
CA ILE A 169 -12.01 19.19 -1.59
C ILE A 169 -13.22 19.06 -2.51
N LYS A 170 -13.78 17.85 -2.62
CA LYS A 170 -15.00 17.61 -3.40
C LYS A 170 -16.13 18.53 -2.96
N GLN A 171 -16.40 18.61 -1.67
CA GLN A 171 -17.51 19.39 -1.12
C GLN A 171 -17.37 20.88 -1.42
N ILE A 172 -16.19 21.47 -1.21
CA ILE A 172 -15.97 22.89 -1.53
C ILE A 172 -16.08 23.15 -3.03
N GLY A 173 -15.55 22.25 -3.87
CA GLY A 173 -15.67 22.35 -5.32
C GLY A 173 -17.12 22.31 -5.79
N MET A 174 -17.92 21.38 -5.24
CA MET A 174 -19.36 21.32 -5.52
C MET A 174 -20.07 22.61 -5.12
N ASN A 175 -19.83 23.11 -3.91
CA ASN A 175 -20.44 24.34 -3.42
C ASN A 175 -20.04 25.54 -4.29
N ALA A 176 -18.75 25.70 -4.58
CA ALA A 176 -18.22 26.78 -5.42
C ALA A 176 -18.78 26.76 -6.86
N SER A 177 -18.99 25.56 -7.43
CA SER A 177 -19.54 25.42 -8.79
C SER A 177 -20.96 25.97 -8.89
N THR A 178 -21.73 25.93 -7.80
CA THR A 178 -23.10 26.48 -7.75
C THR A 178 -23.12 27.99 -7.51
N GLN A 179 -22.05 28.56 -6.97
CA GLN A 179 -21.95 29.96 -6.57
C GLN A 179 -20.96 30.78 -7.41
N THR A 180 -20.47 30.25 -8.54
CA THR A 180 -19.39 30.89 -9.34
C THR A 180 -19.67 32.37 -9.68
N LYS A 181 -20.93 32.72 -9.98
CA LYS A 181 -21.31 34.10 -10.34
C LYS A 181 -21.36 35.06 -9.16
N ASN A 182 -21.31 34.54 -7.94
CA ASN A 182 -21.54 35.32 -6.72
C ASN A 182 -20.26 35.76 -6.04
N PHE A 183 -19.06 35.37 -6.50
CA PHE A 183 -17.80 35.72 -5.86
C PHE A 183 -17.34 37.15 -6.15
N TYR A 184 -17.67 37.69 -7.33
CA TYR A 184 -17.15 38.99 -7.77
C TYR A 184 -17.71 40.14 -6.92
N GLY A 185 -16.82 40.83 -6.19
CA GLY A 185 -17.17 41.93 -5.29
C GLY A 185 -18.07 41.55 -4.09
N ASN A 186 -18.25 40.26 -3.80
CA ASN A 186 -19.07 39.79 -2.69
C ASN A 186 -18.20 39.26 -1.55
N THR A 187 -17.87 40.16 -0.63
CA THR A 187 -17.00 39.85 0.50
C THR A 187 -17.55 38.76 1.41
N GLN A 188 -18.88 38.72 1.64
CA GLN A 188 -19.48 37.73 2.53
C GLN A 188 -19.34 36.29 2.01
N VAL A 189 -19.56 36.10 0.70
CA VAL A 189 -19.38 34.79 0.06
C VAL A 189 -17.92 34.39 0.10
N VAL A 190 -17.00 35.28 -0.29
CA VAL A 190 -15.56 34.99 -0.29
C VAL A 190 -15.06 34.63 1.10
N ASP A 191 -15.40 35.41 2.14
CA ASP A 191 -14.93 35.17 3.50
C ASP A 191 -15.42 33.83 4.05
N SER A 192 -16.67 33.43 3.74
CA SER A 192 -17.18 32.10 4.09
C SER A 192 -16.40 30.98 3.42
N PHE A 193 -16.02 31.14 2.15
CA PHE A 193 -15.21 30.14 1.44
C PHE A 193 -13.77 30.09 1.95
N ILE A 194 -13.17 31.22 2.32
CA ILE A 194 -11.83 31.25 2.95
C ILE A 194 -11.85 30.50 4.29
N GLU A 195 -12.93 30.65 5.09
CA GLU A 195 -13.07 29.87 6.33
C GLU A 195 -13.16 28.36 6.04
N ASP A 196 -13.94 27.97 5.02
CA ASP A 196 -14.04 26.58 4.59
C ASP A 196 -12.69 26.03 4.13
N ILE A 197 -11.91 26.77 3.34
CA ILE A 197 -10.56 26.41 2.89
C ILE A 197 -9.63 26.18 4.08
N LYS A 198 -9.64 27.08 5.08
CA LYS A 198 -8.83 26.93 6.30
C LYS A 198 -9.17 25.66 7.07
N ARG A 199 -10.45 25.27 7.12
CA ARG A 199 -10.85 23.98 7.71
C ARG A 199 -10.32 22.81 6.89
N ILE A 200 -10.36 22.88 5.57
CA ILE A 200 -9.84 21.82 4.69
C ILE A 200 -8.33 21.66 4.84
N GLN A 201 -7.59 22.77 4.96
CA GLN A 201 -6.15 22.77 5.22
C GLN A 201 -5.78 22.05 6.53
N THR A 202 -6.71 21.91 7.50
CA THR A 202 -6.46 21.06 8.69
C THR A 202 -6.41 19.57 8.35
N TYR A 203 -7.25 19.12 7.41
CA TYR A 203 -7.22 17.74 6.93
C TYR A 203 -6.00 17.48 6.04
N GLU A 204 -5.61 18.47 5.25
CA GLU A 204 -4.39 18.44 4.46
C GLU A 204 -3.15 18.26 5.36
N LYS A 205 -3.01 19.11 6.39
CA LYS A 205 -1.93 19.01 7.37
C LYS A 205 -1.93 17.68 8.10
N ALA A 206 -3.11 17.12 8.40
CA ALA A 206 -3.21 15.78 8.96
C ALA A 206 -2.67 14.71 8.00
N ALA A 207 -2.96 14.82 6.70
CA ALA A 207 -2.39 13.94 5.68
C ALA A 207 -0.86 14.11 5.58
N PHE A 208 -0.36 15.34 5.48
CA PHE A 208 1.08 15.62 5.42
C PHE A 208 1.81 15.12 6.66
N SER A 209 1.27 15.34 7.86
CA SER A 209 1.85 14.85 9.10
C SER A 209 1.88 13.32 9.16
N TYR A 210 0.79 12.66 8.77
CA TYR A 210 0.70 11.20 8.79
C TYR A 210 1.72 10.54 7.85
N TYR A 211 1.83 11.06 6.63
CA TYR A 211 2.76 10.52 5.61
C TYR A 211 4.14 11.17 5.61
N LYS A 212 4.39 12.11 6.53
CA LYS A 212 5.65 12.87 6.64
C LYS A 212 6.03 13.54 5.31
N VAL A 213 5.04 14.12 4.64
CA VAL A 213 5.27 14.93 3.44
C VAL A 213 5.93 16.23 3.88
N ASP A 214 7.01 16.59 3.19
CA ASP A 214 7.69 17.85 3.40
C ASP A 214 6.99 18.94 2.58
N GLU A 215 6.21 19.78 3.27
CA GLU A 215 5.48 20.91 2.67
C GLU A 215 6.43 21.86 1.90
N SER A 216 7.69 21.97 2.31
CA SER A 216 8.65 22.87 1.66
C SER A 216 9.01 22.44 0.24
N ASN A 217 8.91 21.14 -0.07
CA ASN A 217 9.11 20.63 -1.42
C ASN A 217 7.90 20.86 -2.33
N LEU A 218 6.73 21.14 -1.77
CA LEU A 218 5.50 21.44 -2.52
C LEU A 218 5.36 22.93 -2.81
N SER A 219 6.02 23.81 -2.06
CA SER A 219 5.98 25.26 -2.31
C SER A 219 6.98 25.77 -3.35
N GLN A 220 7.78 24.87 -3.95
CA GLN A 220 8.92 25.22 -4.84
C GLN A 220 8.75 24.81 -6.31
N GLU A 221 7.62 24.20 -6.68
CA GLU A 221 7.22 23.96 -8.08
C GLU A 221 6.22 25.01 -8.55
#